data_AF-A0A8J6M6S9-F1
#
_entry.id   AF-A0A8J6M6S9-F1
#
_cell.length_a   1.000
_cell.length_b   1.000
_cell.length_c   1.000
_cell.angle_alpha   90.00
_cell.angle_beta   90.00
_cell.angle_gamma   90.00
#
_symmetry.space_group_name_H-M   'P 1'
#
loop_
_entity.id
_entity.type
_entity.pdbx_description
1 polymer ?
#
loop_
_entity_poly.entity_id
_entity_poly.type
_entity_poly.pdbx_seq_one_letter_code
_entity_poly.pdbx_strand_id
1 'polypeptide(L)'
;MSARVKLPDPLDKLLRSQLEEAIHEAALHRDDELIARRYLIDKWCQMDIAAELGWRRATVGDHLKHILERVKNVSAKLYTNRT
;
A
#
# COMPACT_ATOMS: atom_id res chain seq x y z
N MET A 1 11.26 17.36 -5.12
CA MET A 1 12.22 16.36 -4.60
C MET A 1 11.46 15.05 -4.43
N SER A 2 11.42 14.19 -5.46
CA SER A 2 10.64 12.95 -5.39
C SER A 2 11.38 11.91 -4.56
N ALA A 3 10.99 11.75 -3.30
CA ALA A 3 11.37 10.57 -2.54
C ALA A 3 10.71 9.36 -3.21
N ARG A 4 11.48 8.58 -3.98
CA ARG A 4 10.98 7.33 -4.57
C ARG A 4 10.62 6.41 -3.42
N VAL A 5 9.34 6.06 -3.32
CA VAL A 5 8.83 5.09 -2.35
C VAL A 5 9.50 3.76 -2.63
N LYS A 6 10.34 3.29 -1.69
CA LYS A 6 10.83 1.91 -1.69
C LYS A 6 9.71 1.03 -1.13
N LEU A 7 9.21 0.12 -1.95
CA LEU A 7 8.26 -0.88 -1.48
C LEU A 7 8.97 -1.86 -0.54
N PRO A 8 8.30 -2.33 0.51
CA PRO A 8 8.84 -3.39 1.35
C PRO A 8 8.70 -4.76 0.66
N ASP A 9 9.68 -5.65 0.85
CA ASP A 9 9.57 -7.06 0.46
C ASP A 9 8.39 -7.73 1.21
N PRO A 10 7.61 -8.64 0.58
CA PRO A 10 7.68 -9.10 -0.81
C PRO A 10 6.89 -8.25 -1.83
N LEU A 11 6.27 -7.15 -1.42
CA LEU A 11 5.40 -6.35 -2.30
C LEU A 11 6.16 -5.72 -3.49
N ASP A 12 7.45 -5.47 -3.34
CA ASP A 12 8.31 -4.94 -4.43
C ASP A 12 8.45 -5.91 -5.61
N LYS A 13 8.24 -7.22 -5.37
CA LYS A 13 8.35 -8.27 -6.40
C LYS A 13 7.04 -8.56 -7.11
N LEU A 14 5.93 -7.97 -6.66
CA LEU A 14 4.62 -8.19 -7.25
C LEU A 14 4.41 -7.29 -8.47
N LEU A 15 3.71 -7.83 -9.47
CA LEU A 15 3.23 -7.03 -10.59
C LEU A 15 2.18 -6.02 -10.12
N ARG A 16 2.00 -4.95 -10.89
CA ARG A 16 0.95 -3.94 -10.61
C ARG A 16 -0.43 -4.57 -10.45
N SER A 17 -0.81 -5.48 -11.35
CA SER A 17 -2.10 -6.18 -11.27
C SER A 17 -2.24 -7.01 -10.00
N GLN A 18 -1.16 -7.65 -9.56
CA GLN A 18 -1.15 -8.45 -8.34
C GLN A 18 -1.27 -7.59 -7.08
N LEU A 19 -0.68 -6.39 -7.10
CA LEU A 19 -0.85 -5.40 -6.03
C LEU A 19 -2.28 -4.86 -5.99
N GLU A 20 -2.87 -4.54 -7.15
CA GLU A 20 -4.26 -4.08 -7.23
C GLU A 20 -5.23 -5.15 -6.69
N GLU A 21 -5.03 -6.42 -7.06
CA GLU A 21 -5.80 -7.55 -6.54
C GLU A 21 -5.58 -7.74 -5.03
N ALA A 22 -4.33 -7.69 -4.55
CA ALA A 22 -4.05 -7.82 -3.12
C ALA A 22 -4.65 -6.68 -2.28
N ILE A 23 -4.72 -5.46 -2.82
CA ILE A 23 -5.38 -4.33 -2.16
C ILE A 23 -6.90 -4.53 -2.14
N HIS A 24 -7.49 -4.99 -3.24
CA HIS A 24 -8.92 -5.30 -3.32
C HIS A 24 -9.31 -6.38 -2.28
N GLU A 25 -8.58 -7.50 -2.28
CA GLU A 25 -8.80 -8.62 -1.36
C GLU A 25 -8.42 -8.31 0.10
N ALA A 26 -7.64 -7.26 0.33
CA ALA A 26 -7.30 -6.83 1.68
C ALA A 26 -8.52 -6.31 2.47
N ALA A 27 -9.59 -5.90 1.77
CA ALA A 27 -10.82 -5.35 2.34
C ALA A 27 -10.55 -4.22 3.35
N LEU A 28 -9.74 -3.25 2.94
CA LEU A 28 -9.37 -2.10 3.75
C LEU A 28 -10.54 -1.12 3.91
N HIS A 29 -10.49 -0.27 4.93
CA HIS A 29 -11.40 0.87 5.02
C HIS A 29 -11.13 1.85 3.86
N ARG A 30 -12.13 2.65 3.50
CA ARG A 30 -12.08 3.53 2.31
C ARG A 30 -10.83 4.40 2.25
N ASP A 31 -10.47 5.04 3.37
CA ASP A 31 -9.29 5.91 3.42
C ASP A 31 -7.99 5.11 3.36
N ASP A 32 -7.95 3.93 3.99
CA ASP A 32 -6.81 3.02 3.96
C ASP A 32 -6.59 2.41 2.58
N GLU A 33 -7.67 2.10 1.86
CA GLU A 33 -7.59 1.64 0.46
C GLU A 33 -7.02 2.75 -0.44
N LEU A 34 -7.44 4.00 -0.23
CA LEU A 34 -6.89 5.15 -0.95
C LEU A 34 -5.39 5.28 -0.67
N ILE A 35 -4.98 5.25 0.60
CA ILE A 35 -3.56 5.29 1.00
C ILE A 35 -2.79 4.14 0.34
N ALA A 36 -3.36 2.93 0.34
CA ALA A 36 -2.75 1.75 -0.27
C ALA A 36 -2.53 1.94 -1.77
N ARG A 37 -3.56 2.38 -2.52
CA ARG A 37 -3.47 2.62 -3.97
C ARG A 37 -2.44 3.69 -4.29
N ARG A 38 -2.51 4.85 -3.61
CA ARG A 38 -1.57 5.96 -3.84
C ARG A 38 -0.12 5.56 -3.55
N TYR A 39 0.10 4.85 -2.45
CA TYR A 39 1.46 4.48 -2.02
C TYR A 39 2.03 3.30 -2.82
N LEU A 40 1.26 2.23 -2.99
CA LEU A 40 1.73 0.98 -3.60
C LEU A 40 1.70 1.01 -5.13
N ILE A 41 0.69 1.64 -5.73
CA ILE A 41 0.50 1.68 -7.19
C ILE A 41 1.08 2.97 -7.78
N ASP A 42 0.59 4.12 -7.33
CA ASP A 42 0.97 5.43 -7.90
C ASP A 42 2.34 5.94 -7.41
N LYS A 43 2.90 5.30 -6.37
CA LYS A 43 4.19 5.64 -5.73
C LYS A 43 4.24 7.07 -5.16
N TRP A 44 3.10 7.59 -4.72
CA TRP A 44 3.04 8.90 -4.06
C TRP A 44 3.75 8.88 -2.71
N CYS A 45 4.37 10.00 -2.33
CA CYS A 45 4.98 10.11 -1.02
C CYS A 45 3.92 10.33 0.07
N GLN A 46 4.25 10.00 1.31
CA GLN A 46 3.31 10.14 2.44
C GLN A 46 2.81 11.59 2.62
N MET A 47 3.60 12.60 2.22
CA MET A 47 3.16 13.99 2.32
C MET A 47 2.07 14.33 1.32
N ASP A 48 2.18 13.87 0.07
CA ASP A 48 1.19 14.15 -0.97
C ASP A 48 -0.13 13.45 -0.65
N ILE A 49 -0.07 12.21 -0.16
CA ILE A 49 -1.23 11.45 0.31
C ILE A 49 -1.89 12.15 1.51
N ALA A 50 -1.07 12.64 2.43
CA ALA A 50 -1.56 13.40 3.59
C ALA A 50 -2.25 14.71 3.15
N ALA A 51 -1.70 15.40 2.16
CA ALA A 51 -2.31 16.60 1.59
C ALA A 51 -3.65 16.29 0.90
N GLU A 52 -3.76 15.18 0.18
CA GLU A 52 -5.02 14.73 -0.45
C GLU A 52 -6.12 14.43 0.60
N LEU A 53 -5.75 13.79 1.70
CA LEU A 53 -6.68 13.43 2.78
C LEU A 53 -6.93 14.56 3.80
N GLY A 54 -6.18 15.66 3.72
CA GLY A 54 -6.19 16.71 4.75
C GLY A 54 -5.62 16.23 6.10
N TRP A 55 -4.78 15.20 6.10
CA TRP A 55 -4.22 14.57 7.28
C TRP A 55 -2.79 15.04 7.55
N ARG A 56 -2.26 14.70 8.74
CA ARG A 56 -0.83 14.84 9.00
C ARG A 56 -0.08 13.67 8.37
N ARG A 57 1.15 13.92 7.89
CA ARG A 57 2.06 12.88 7.37
C ARG A 57 2.28 11.74 8.37
N ALA A 58 2.34 12.04 9.67
CA ALA A 58 2.48 11.03 10.72
C ALA A 58 1.28 10.07 10.75
N THR A 59 0.06 10.60 10.66
CA THR A 59 -1.17 9.80 10.61
C THR A 59 -1.16 8.84 9.42
N VAL A 60 -0.83 9.32 8.23
CA VAL A 60 -0.67 8.45 7.04
C VAL A 60 0.41 7.39 7.29
N GLY A 61 1.52 7.75 7.92
CA GLY A 61 2.59 6.81 8.26
C GLY A 61 2.15 5.70 9.23
N ASP A 62 1.28 6.01 10.19
CA ASP A 62 0.76 5.02 11.14
C ASP A 62 -0.25 4.07 10.49
N HIS A 63 -1.18 4.60 9.69
CA HIS A 63 -2.09 3.78 8.89
C HIS A 63 -1.34 2.88 7.91
N LEU A 64 -0.31 3.42 7.26
CA LEU A 64 0.49 2.69 6.29
C LEU A 64 1.14 1.43 6.87
N LYS A 65 1.53 1.43 8.16
CA LYS A 65 2.07 0.24 8.82
C LYS A 65 1.07 -0.92 8.78
N HIS A 66 -0.17 -0.66 9.19
CA HIS A 66 -1.25 -1.67 9.21
C HIS A 66 -1.68 -2.08 7.80
N ILE A 67 -1.77 -1.12 6.87
CA ILE A 67 -2.09 -1.37 5.46
C ILE A 67 -1.07 -2.32 4.83
N LEU A 68 0.23 -2.00 4.98
CA LEU A 68 1.30 -2.80 4.40
C LEU A 68 1.31 -4.22 4.97
N GLU A 69 1.12 -4.37 6.28
CA GLU A 69 1.03 -5.69 6.91
C GLU A 69 -0.17 -6.48 6.37
N ARG A 70 -1.35 -5.86 6.27
CA ARG A 70 -2.56 -6.52 5.76
C ARG A 70 -2.41 -6.95 4.31
N VAL A 71 -1.94 -6.06 3.43
CA VAL A 71 -1.72 -6.34 2.01
C VAL A 71 -0.66 -7.42 1.83
N LYS A 72 0.42 -7.41 2.61
CA LYS A 72 1.40 -8.50 2.62
C LYS A 72 0.75 -9.84 2.95
N ASN A 73 -0.02 -9.91 4.02
CA ASN A 73 -0.67 -11.15 4.45
C ASN A 73 -1.66 -11.68 3.40
N VAL A 74 -2.41 -10.79 2.74
CA VAL A 74 -3.33 -11.16 1.65
C VAL A 74 -2.55 -11.61 0.42
N SER A 75 -1.54 -10.86 0.00
CA SER A 75 -0.69 -11.24 -1.14
C SER A 75 0.01 -12.58 -0.91
N ALA A 76 0.44 -12.85 0.33
CA ALA A 76 0.99 -14.14 0.69
C ALA A 76 -0.07 -15.20 0.47
N LYS A 77 -1.28 -15.08 1.01
CA LYS A 77 -2.35 -16.07 0.78
C LYS A 77 -2.70 -16.29 -0.70
N LEU A 78 -2.74 -15.22 -1.51
CA LEU A 78 -3.05 -15.31 -2.94
C LEU A 78 -1.93 -15.96 -3.75
N TYR A 79 -0.67 -15.72 -3.38
CA TYR A 79 0.49 -16.10 -4.18
C TYR A 79 1.43 -17.13 -3.50
N THR A 80 1.10 -17.61 -2.30
CA THR A 80 1.86 -18.60 -1.49
C THR A 80 2.02 -19.96 -2.18
N ASN A 81 1.26 -20.25 -3.24
CA ASN A 81 1.31 -21.51 -3.99
C ASN A 81 1.92 -21.39 -5.41
N ARG A 82 2.82 -20.43 -5.66
CA ARG A 82 3.61 -20.39 -6.92
C ARG A 82 5.12 -20.55 -6.69
N THR A 83 5.49 -21.58 -5.93
CA THR A 83 6.84 -22.19 -5.90
C THR A 83 6.65 -23.68 -5.78
#